data_AF-A0A358MFH1-F1
#
_entry.id   AF-A0A358MFH1-F1
#
_cell.length_a   1.000
_cell.length_b   1.000
_cell.length_c   1.000
_cell.angle_alpha   90.00
_cell.angle_beta   90.00
_cell.angle_gamma   90.00
#
_symmetry.space_group_name_H-M   'P 1'
#
loop_
_entity.id
_entity.type
_entity.pdbx_description
1 polymer ?
#
loop_
_entity_poly.entity_id
_entity_poly.type
_entity_poly.pdbx_seq_one_letter_code
_entity_poly.pdbx_strand_id
1 'polypeptide(L)'
;GEMTATVQTSDTSPEHLAELMVGRKVLLHVDKAPAAPGKPMLEVDGLNVIDSKGVERLKGVSLTVRAGEILGIAGVAGNGQSQLLEVLGGMRAGQGVVRIDGAEIDLTGRHSNGQTRRARG
;
A
#
# COMPACT_ATOMS: atom_id res chain seq x y z
N GLY A 1 -16.85 17.88 -19.18
CA GLY A 1 -17.62 16.66 -18.87
C GLY A 1 -18.98 16.84 -19.47
N GLU A 2 -19.41 15.89 -20.28
CA GLU A 2 -20.73 15.88 -20.89
C GLU A 2 -21.56 14.80 -20.19
N MET A 3 -22.84 15.07 -19.95
CA MET A 3 -23.74 14.09 -19.35
C MET A 3 -24.07 13.02 -20.39
N THR A 4 -23.65 11.78 -20.14
CA THR A 4 -23.82 10.67 -21.09
C THR A 4 -25.18 9.98 -20.99
N ALA A 5 -25.82 9.97 -19.82
CA ALA A 5 -27.17 9.45 -19.60
C ALA A 5 -27.76 9.82 -18.22
N THR A 6 -29.09 9.79 -18.12
CA THR A 6 -29.86 9.81 -16.86
C THR A 6 -30.70 8.55 -16.77
N VAL A 7 -30.65 7.84 -15.64
CA VAL A 7 -31.40 6.59 -15.42
C VAL A 7 -32.10 6.59 -14.06
N GLN A 8 -33.21 5.86 -13.93
CA GLN A 8 -33.86 5.64 -12.64
C GLN A 8 -33.12 4.57 -11.84
N THR A 9 -32.97 4.78 -10.53
CA THR A 9 -32.25 3.84 -9.65
C THR A 9 -32.88 2.45 -9.61
N SER A 10 -34.21 2.34 -9.73
CA SER A 10 -34.93 1.06 -9.76
C SER A 10 -34.67 0.24 -11.02
N ASP A 11 -34.27 0.89 -12.11
CA ASP A 11 -34.22 0.31 -13.45
C ASP A 11 -32.78 0.12 -13.94
N THR A 12 -31.79 0.27 -13.06
CA THR A 12 -30.36 0.23 -13.40
C THR A 12 -29.57 -0.71 -12.50
N SER A 13 -28.35 -1.04 -12.90
CA SER A 13 -27.38 -1.82 -12.12
C SER A 13 -26.01 -1.15 -12.12
N PRO A 14 -25.10 -1.51 -11.20
CA PRO A 14 -23.73 -1.03 -11.20
C PRO A 14 -23.00 -1.27 -12.53
N GLU A 15 -23.23 -2.44 -13.15
CA GLU A 15 -22.69 -2.80 -14.46
C GLU A 15 -23.22 -1.84 -15.53
N HIS A 16 -24.54 -1.66 -15.59
CA HIS A 16 -25.18 -0.79 -16.58
C HIS A 16 -24.72 0.68 -16.44
N LEU A 17 -24.60 1.18 -15.20
CA LEU A 17 -24.03 2.50 -14.93
C LEU A 17 -22.57 2.61 -15.38
N ALA A 18 -21.74 1.60 -15.11
CA ALA A 18 -20.34 1.60 -15.55
C ALA A 18 -20.23 1.59 -17.09
N GLU A 19 -21.11 0.87 -17.78
CA GLU A 19 -21.17 0.89 -19.25
C GLU A 19 -21.52 2.27 -19.79
N LEU A 20 -22.49 2.98 -19.19
CA LEU A 20 -22.85 4.35 -19.57
C LEU A 20 -21.73 5.37 -19.30
N MET A 21 -20.87 5.11 -18.29
CA MET A 21 -19.70 5.95 -17.98
C MET A 21 -18.52 5.69 -18.94
N VAL A 22 -18.30 4.44 -19.35
CA VAL A 22 -17.11 4.02 -20.12
C VAL A 22 -17.39 3.86 -21.62
N GLY A 23 -18.66 3.81 -22.03
CA GLY A 23 -19.09 3.70 -23.44
C GLY A 23 -18.88 2.32 -24.07
N ARG A 24 -18.59 1.30 -23.26
CA ARG A 24 -18.40 -0.09 -23.69
C ARG A 24 -18.79 -1.05 -22.57
N LYS A 25 -19.08 -2.30 -22.92
CA LYS A 25 -19.33 -3.36 -21.93
C LYS A 25 -18.19 -3.47 -20.92
N VAL A 26 -18.53 -3.46 -19.64
CA VAL A 26 -17.57 -3.58 -18.54
C VAL A 26 -17.68 -4.96 -17.94
N LEU A 27 -16.69 -5.82 -18.19
CA LEU A 27 -16.55 -7.08 -17.46
C LEU A 27 -15.98 -6.75 -16.09
N LEU A 28 -16.83 -6.76 -15.06
CA LEU A 28 -16.41 -6.56 -13.67
C LEU A 28 -15.65 -7.76 -13.08
N HIS A 29 -15.74 -8.92 -13.74
CA HIS A 29 -15.01 -10.12 -13.35
C HIS A 29 -13.80 -10.32 -14.25
N VAL A 30 -12.64 -10.42 -13.62
CA VAL A 30 -11.38 -10.77 -14.28
C VAL A 30 -11.06 -12.19 -13.89
N ASP A 31 -11.06 -13.11 -14.86
CA ASP A 31 -10.57 -14.48 -14.64
C ASP A 31 -9.07 -14.43 -14.36
N LYS A 32 -8.71 -14.57 -13.08
CA LYS A 32 -7.32 -14.53 -12.63
C LYS A 32 -6.98 -15.88 -12.02
N ALA A 33 -5.92 -16.51 -12.53
CA ALA A 33 -5.39 -17.72 -11.90
C ALA A 33 -5.01 -17.43 -10.43
N PRO A 34 -5.09 -18.42 -9.53
CA PRO A 34 -4.63 -18.27 -8.15
C PRO A 34 -3.19 -17.74 -8.12
N ALA A 35 -2.94 -16.73 -7.28
CA ALA A 35 -1.59 -16.21 -7.12
C ALA A 35 -0.69 -17.27 -6.46
N ALA A 36 0.57 -17.33 -6.90
CA ALA A 36 1.62 -18.14 -6.28
C ALA A 36 2.76 -17.21 -5.80
N PRO A 37 2.60 -16.52 -4.65
CA PRO A 37 3.60 -15.60 -4.15
C PRO A 37 4.89 -16.34 -3.80
N GLY A 38 6.03 -15.74 -4.09
CA GLY A 38 7.34 -16.32 -3.84
C GLY A 38 7.82 -16.18 -2.39
N LYS A 39 9.14 -16.06 -2.23
CA LYS A 39 9.77 -15.82 -0.92
C LYS A 39 9.36 -14.46 -0.33
N PRO A 40 9.40 -14.29 1.01
CA PRO A 40 9.31 -12.97 1.63
C PRO A 40 10.30 -11.99 1.00
N MET A 41 9.80 -10.81 0.62
CA MET A 41 10.61 -9.73 0.06
C MET A 41 10.68 -8.52 0.97
N LEU A 42 9.60 -8.24 1.69
CA LEU A 42 9.56 -7.24 2.74
C LEU A 42 9.06 -7.90 4.02
N GLU A 43 9.80 -7.76 5.10
CA GLU A 43 9.38 -8.19 6.43
C GLU A 43 9.48 -6.99 7.37
N VAL A 44 8.40 -6.71 8.09
CA VAL A 44 8.31 -5.65 9.09
C VAL A 44 7.93 -6.33 10.39
N ASP A 45 8.69 -6.05 11.45
CA ASP A 45 8.46 -6.61 12.78
C ASP A 45 8.46 -5.48 13.82
N GLY A 46 7.29 -5.26 14.44
CA GLY A 46 7.12 -4.35 15.56
C GLY A 46 7.42 -2.90 15.22
N LEU A 47 7.02 -2.41 14.04
CA LEU A 47 7.32 -1.05 13.62
C LEU A 47 6.50 -0.01 14.38
N ASN A 48 7.22 0.91 15.02
CA ASN A 48 6.70 2.01 15.83
C ASN A 48 7.18 3.36 15.29
N VAL A 49 6.30 4.36 15.36
CA VAL A 49 6.61 5.74 14.98
C VAL A 49 5.91 6.68 15.95
N ILE A 50 6.68 7.60 16.54
CA ILE A 50 6.17 8.72 17.32
C ILE A 50 6.46 9.99 16.52
N ASP A 51 5.46 10.85 16.34
CA ASP A 51 5.65 12.13 15.65
C ASP A 51 6.24 13.22 16.55
N SER A 52 6.51 14.40 15.99
CA SER A 52 7.08 15.53 16.73
C SER A 52 6.17 16.09 17.84
N LYS A 53 4.89 15.71 17.86
CA LYS A 53 3.93 16.08 18.90
C LYS A 53 3.80 15.00 19.98
N GLY A 54 4.62 13.96 19.94
CA GLY A 54 4.57 12.84 20.87
C GLY A 54 3.43 11.86 20.59
N VAL A 55 2.76 11.95 19.44
CA VAL A 55 1.68 11.04 19.08
C VAL A 55 2.25 9.80 18.42
N GLU A 56 1.92 8.64 18.98
CA GLU A 56 2.27 7.35 18.40
C GLU A 56 1.40 7.09 17.16
N ARG A 57 2.02 7.20 15.97
CA ARG A 57 1.40 7.04 14.66
C ARG A 57 1.35 5.61 14.18
N LEU A 58 2.37 4.82 14.51
CA LEU A 58 2.41 3.37 14.26
C LEU A 58 2.69 2.67 15.59
N LYS A 59 1.95 1.59 15.84
CA LYS A 59 1.95 0.85 17.12
C LYS A 59 2.25 -0.62 16.86
N GLY A 60 3.51 -0.99 16.86
CA GLY A 60 3.96 -2.38 16.70
C GLY A 60 3.48 -3.04 15.40
N VAL A 61 3.56 -2.33 14.28
CA VAL A 61 3.09 -2.86 12.98
C VAL A 61 4.01 -3.99 12.52
N SER A 62 3.44 -5.18 12.29
CA SER A 62 4.14 -6.32 11.68
C SER A 62 3.42 -6.78 10.43
N LEU A 63 4.15 -6.95 9.32
CA LEU A 63 3.61 -7.44 8.05
C LEU A 63 4.70 -8.09 7.21
N THR A 64 4.29 -8.95 6.28
CA THR A 64 5.18 -9.56 5.30
C THR A 64 4.59 -9.41 3.91
N VAL A 65 5.41 -8.97 2.95
CA VAL A 65 5.05 -8.93 1.53
C VAL A 65 5.97 -9.88 0.77
N ARG A 66 5.39 -10.78 -0.01
CA ARG A 66 6.11 -11.81 -0.78
C ARG A 66 6.41 -11.36 -2.21
N ALA A 67 7.37 -12.02 -2.85
CA ALA A 67 7.68 -11.76 -4.25
C ALA A 67 6.43 -11.98 -5.14
N GLY A 68 6.11 -10.99 -5.98
CA GLY A 68 4.92 -11.00 -6.84
C GLY A 68 3.61 -10.62 -6.15
N GLU A 69 3.63 -10.31 -4.85
CA GLU A 69 2.47 -9.85 -4.11
C GLU A 69 2.27 -8.34 -4.26
N ILE A 70 1.02 -7.91 -4.38
CA ILE A 70 0.61 -6.50 -4.33
C ILE A 70 -0.19 -6.32 -3.05
N LEU A 71 0.37 -5.62 -2.07
CA LEU A 71 -0.30 -5.29 -0.81
C LEU A 71 -0.95 -3.90 -0.91
N GLY A 72 -2.28 -3.84 -0.75
CA GLY A 72 -3.01 -2.59 -0.58
C GLY A 72 -3.11 -2.21 0.90
N ILE A 73 -2.76 -0.96 1.23
CA ILE A 73 -2.92 -0.40 2.57
C ILE A 73 -4.05 0.64 2.53
N ALA A 74 -5.10 0.41 3.31
CA ALA A 74 -6.30 1.26 3.35
C ALA A 74 -6.70 1.62 4.79
N GLY A 75 -7.58 2.61 4.95
CA GLY A 75 -8.00 3.14 6.25
C GLY A 75 -8.26 4.65 6.22
N VAL A 76 -8.74 5.20 7.33
CA VAL A 76 -9.13 6.62 7.44
C VAL A 76 -7.88 7.51 7.55
N ALA A 77 -8.01 8.74 7.03
CA ALA A 77 -6.98 9.77 7.17
C ALA A 77 -6.55 9.93 8.64
N GLY A 78 -5.24 9.86 8.89
CA GLY A 78 -4.66 9.94 10.23
C GLY A 78 -4.23 8.61 10.85
N ASN A 79 -4.59 7.46 10.25
CA ASN A 79 -4.23 6.12 10.76
C ASN A 79 -2.79 5.68 10.49
N GLY A 80 -1.90 6.57 10.06
CA GLY A 80 -0.47 6.24 9.95
C GLY A 80 0.00 5.71 8.59
N GLN A 81 -0.87 5.64 7.57
CA GLN A 81 -0.50 5.10 6.25
C GLN A 81 0.70 5.84 5.62
N SER A 82 0.65 7.17 5.60
CA SER A 82 1.76 7.99 5.10
C SER A 82 3.02 7.77 5.93
N GLN A 83 2.89 7.68 7.26
CA GLN A 83 4.03 7.47 8.15
C GLN A 83 4.69 6.11 7.94
N LEU A 84 3.90 5.06 7.70
CA LEU A 84 4.40 3.74 7.31
C LEU A 84 5.22 3.82 6.02
N LEU A 85 4.67 4.44 4.98
CA LEU A 85 5.37 4.60 3.70
C LEU A 85 6.59 5.52 3.80
N GLU A 86 6.55 6.55 4.63
CA GLU A 86 7.69 7.44 4.89
C GLU A 86 8.85 6.70 5.56
N VAL A 87 8.58 5.83 6.54
CA VAL A 87 9.63 5.01 7.17
C VAL A 87 10.17 3.99 6.17
N LEU A 88 9.28 3.25 5.50
CA LEU A 88 9.69 2.26 4.51
C LEU A 88 10.45 2.90 3.34
N GLY A 89 10.15 4.15 2.97
CA GLY A 89 10.87 4.92 1.96
C GLY A 89 12.14 5.62 2.48
N GLY A 90 12.40 5.56 3.79
CA GLY A 90 13.57 6.20 4.42
C GLY A 90 13.49 7.72 4.54
N MET A 91 12.28 8.29 4.49
CA MET A 91 12.00 9.72 4.67
C MET A 91 11.72 10.09 6.13
N ARG A 92 11.44 9.08 6.97
CA ARG A 92 11.14 9.23 8.39
C ARG A 92 11.89 8.17 9.20
N ALA A 93 12.27 8.52 10.42
CA ALA A 93 12.81 7.56 11.37
C ALA A 93 11.71 6.70 12.02
N GLY A 94 12.00 5.42 12.24
CA GLY A 94 11.12 4.48 12.94
C GLY A 94 11.91 3.56 13.87
N GLN A 95 11.20 2.82 14.72
CA GLN A 95 11.78 1.81 15.62
C GLN A 95 11.14 0.45 15.35
N GLY A 96 11.93 -0.61 15.39
CA GLY A 96 11.52 -1.97 15.01
C GLY A 96 12.53 -2.57 14.05
N VAL A 97 12.16 -3.66 13.38
CA VAL A 97 13.03 -4.31 12.40
C VAL A 97 12.33 -4.38 11.06
N VAL A 98 13.03 -3.95 10.00
CA VAL A 98 12.55 -4.12 8.62
C VAL A 98 13.63 -4.80 7.81
N ARG A 99 13.26 -5.83 7.04
CA ARG A 99 14.14 -6.55 6.12
C ARG A 99 13.62 -6.47 4.71
N ILE A 100 14.54 -6.27 3.76
CA ILE A 100 14.29 -6.36 2.32
C ILE A 100 15.18 -7.48 1.79
N ASP A 101 14.58 -8.50 1.18
CA ASP A 101 15.25 -9.74 0.75
C ASP A 101 16.17 -10.33 1.85
N GLY A 102 15.65 -10.42 3.07
CA GLY A 102 16.38 -10.92 4.24
C GLY A 102 17.43 -9.97 4.82
N ALA A 103 17.77 -8.86 4.14
CA ALA A 103 18.73 -7.88 4.64
C ALA A 103 18.03 -6.78 5.46
N GLU A 104 18.48 -6.57 6.69
CA GLU A 104 17.97 -5.50 7.54
C GLU A 104 18.34 -4.12 7.00
N ILE A 105 17.39 -3.18 7.10
CA ILE A 105 17.58 -1.80 6.66
C ILE A 105 17.69 -0.83 7.84
N ASP A 106 18.47 0.23 7.65
CA ASP A 106 18.52 1.35 8.59
C ASP A 106 17.14 2.03 8.64
N LEU A 107 16.61 2.26 9.84
CA LEU A 107 15.35 2.97 10.08
C LEU A 107 15.56 4.36 10.70
N THR A 108 16.78 4.86 10.83
CA THR A 108 17.06 6.19 11.39
C THR A 108 16.78 7.34 10.41
N GLY A 109 16.56 7.05 9.13
CA GLY A 109 16.30 8.02 8.08
C GLY A 109 17.55 8.66 7.46
N ARG A 110 18.74 8.50 8.05
CA ARG A 110 19.98 9.14 7.55
C ARG A 110 20.65 8.36 6.43
N HIS A 111 20.61 7.02 6.47
CA HIS A 111 21.15 6.15 5.44
C HIS A 111 20.08 5.26 4.81
N SER A 112 18.82 5.62 5.01
CA SER A 112 17.65 4.79 4.71
C SER A 112 17.00 5.10 3.36
N ASN A 113 17.48 6.10 2.62
CA ASN A 113 16.79 6.56 1.40
C ASN A 113 16.91 5.58 0.22
N GLY A 114 16.11 5.79 -0.82
CA GLY A 114 16.07 4.91 -1.99
C GLY A 114 17.36 4.88 -2.83
N GLN A 115 18.27 5.85 -2.70
CA GLN A 115 19.58 5.79 -3.36
C GLN A 115 20.52 4.84 -2.61
N THR A 116 20.61 4.97 -1.29
CA THR A 116 21.46 4.10 -0.46
C THR A 116 21.04 2.64 -0.55
N ARG A 117 19.73 2.36 -0.67
CA ARG A 117 19.22 0.99 -0.83
C ARG A 117 19.57 0.39 -2.19
N ARG A 118 19.35 1.12 -3.29
CA ARG A 118 19.75 0.68 -4.63
C ARG A 118 21.25 0.44 -4.77
N ALA A 119 22.07 1.19 -4.05
CA ALA A 119 23.51 0.98 -4.02
C ALA A 119 23.93 -0.33 -3.31
N ARG A 120 23.05 -0.91 -2.48
CA ARG A 120 23.30 -2.15 -1.73
C ARG A 120 22.73 -3.41 -2.41
N GLY A 121 21.96 -3.26 -3.49
CA GLY A 121 21.24 -4.32 -4.20
C GLY A 121 19.83 -3.88 -4.56
#